data_AF-A0AAN6LCY2-F1
#
_entry.id   AF-A0AAN6LCY2-F1
#
_cell.length_a   1.000
_cell.length_b   1.000
_cell.length_c   1.000
_cell.angle_alpha   90.00
_cell.angle_beta   90.00
_cell.angle_gamma   90.00
#
_symmetry.space_group_name_H-M   'P 1'
#
loop_
_entity.id
_entity.type
_entity.pdbx_description
1 polymer ?
#
loop_
_entity_poly.entity_id
_entity_poly.type
_entity_poly.pdbx_seq_one_letter_code
_entity_poly.pdbx_strand_id
1 'polypeptide(L)'
;MTCAMAWIGRSRLAGSTEWDDDEVPEPEEVVEAAAKRQALYDAGVPFFTKEIFQDLSRQFKMTPAERKGKFSVPGLDGRIVEFQDGTGTTPISHVDEDGNAVEFRDWSNPLSEGLEYVMHRPQTFYMSMQKIDNFASDKSQLLYCNLMVIFSLAVRSKLTKEVIPMAVAPLEEVQECFRASSLAWEASEPCRELRSILASAQIPSGVSKIVAFACGTLSAGWEDSRRATQHAALLTIRDALQKNPENPDDIKCYAQDPVYNDADKAVIEGAGISVLDDPCGFTEVDDSSIVLSISPNIPVRQIISDIARPAVVILDQIREEPPPDGGDTDPLTRRHVRWLRDFYKEFQFSHDVENFGGISIFVRRVDPPPNLAN
;
A
#
# COMPACT_ATOMS: atom_id res chain seq x y z
N MET A 1 -8.02 -13.16 -19.21
CA MET A 1 -6.72 -12.48 -19.35
C MET A 1 -6.40 -11.80 -18.04
N THR A 2 -5.87 -12.58 -17.12
CA THR A 2 -5.54 -12.25 -15.72
C THR A 2 -4.05 -11.92 -15.67
N CYS A 3 -3.66 -10.79 -16.26
CA CYS A 3 -2.27 -10.35 -16.22
C CYS A 3 -2.03 -9.48 -14.96
N ALA A 4 -0.98 -9.84 -14.23
CA ALA A 4 -0.27 -9.06 -13.21
C ALA A 4 -0.84 -8.94 -11.77
N MET A 5 -2.14 -8.97 -11.50
CA MET A 5 -2.61 -8.65 -10.13
C MET A 5 -2.61 -9.81 -9.12
N ALA A 6 -2.70 -11.06 -9.57
CA ALA A 6 -2.63 -12.23 -8.67
C ALA A 6 -1.19 -12.62 -8.28
N TRP A 7 -0.20 -11.93 -8.83
CA TRP A 7 1.19 -12.40 -8.83
C TRP A 7 2.03 -11.88 -7.67
N ILE A 8 1.46 -11.07 -6.77
CA ILE A 8 2.12 -10.65 -5.51
C ILE A 8 1.80 -11.62 -4.36
N GLY A 9 0.72 -12.41 -4.47
CA GLY A 9 0.19 -13.24 -3.37
C GLY A 9 0.57 -14.72 -3.36
N ARG A 10 1.13 -15.29 -4.44
CA ARG A 10 1.46 -16.73 -4.52
C ARG A 10 2.83 -17.08 -5.09
N SER A 11 3.53 -16.11 -5.64
CA SER A 11 4.92 -16.27 -6.00
C SER A 11 5.73 -15.95 -4.75
N ARG A 12 6.69 -16.80 -4.39
CA ARG A 12 7.84 -16.39 -3.58
C ARG A 12 8.53 -15.25 -4.33
N LEU A 13 8.00 -14.03 -4.23
CA LEU A 13 8.64 -12.83 -4.76
C LEU A 13 9.62 -12.34 -3.71
N ALA A 14 10.68 -13.12 -3.53
CA ALA A 14 11.97 -12.49 -3.50
C ALA A 14 12.47 -12.60 -4.94
N GLY A 15 12.65 -11.47 -5.63
CA GLY A 15 13.75 -11.43 -6.56
C GLY A 15 14.96 -11.81 -5.72
N SER A 16 15.43 -13.06 -5.85
CA SER A 16 16.52 -13.55 -5.02
C SER A 16 17.76 -12.80 -5.47
N THR A 17 18.02 -11.69 -4.78
CA THR A 17 19.38 -11.29 -4.54
C THR A 17 20.01 -12.47 -3.81
N GLU A 18 21.11 -13.00 -4.36
CA GLU A 18 21.97 -13.95 -3.66
C GLU A 18 22.22 -13.38 -2.25
N TRP A 19 21.77 -14.10 -1.24
CA TRP A 19 22.24 -13.89 0.12
C TRP A 19 22.69 -15.26 0.64
N ASP A 20 23.71 -15.81 -0.01
CA ASP A 20 24.31 -17.11 0.37
C ASP A 20 25.03 -17.05 1.73
N ASP A 21 25.11 -15.87 2.36
CA ASP A 21 25.72 -15.66 3.68
C ASP A 21 24.69 -15.49 4.82
N ASP A 22 23.38 -15.54 4.56
CA ASP A 22 22.37 -15.33 5.61
C ASP A 22 22.13 -16.61 6.43
N GLU A 23 22.50 -16.58 7.71
CA GLU A 23 22.18 -17.66 8.64
C GLU A 23 20.67 -17.88 8.74
N VAL A 24 20.24 -19.11 8.44
CA VAL A 24 18.90 -19.59 8.78
C VAL A 24 18.79 -19.55 10.30
N PRO A 25 17.80 -18.84 10.86
CA PRO A 25 17.72 -18.68 12.31
C PRO A 25 17.38 -20.02 12.96
N GLU A 26 18.00 -20.29 14.10
CA GLU A 26 17.62 -21.47 14.89
C GLU A 26 16.16 -21.34 15.34
N PRO A 27 15.39 -22.44 15.46
CA PRO A 27 13.98 -22.36 15.85
C PRO A 27 13.73 -21.59 17.17
N GLU A 28 14.67 -21.66 18.11
CA GLU A 28 14.62 -20.91 19.38
C GLU A 28 14.73 -19.39 19.16
N GLU A 29 15.55 -18.94 18.20
CA GLU A 29 15.70 -17.53 17.85
C GLU A 29 14.42 -16.98 17.20
N VAL A 30 13.77 -17.79 16.34
CA VAL A 30 12.49 -17.42 15.73
C VAL A 30 11.43 -17.18 16.80
N VAL A 31 11.35 -18.08 17.79
CA VAL A 31 10.40 -17.99 18.91
C VAL A 31 10.73 -16.80 19.81
N GLU A 32 12.01 -16.60 20.16
CA GLU A 32 12.44 -15.46 20.98
C GLU A 32 12.13 -14.13 20.28
N ALA A 33 12.42 -14.03 18.98
CA ALA A 33 12.16 -12.85 18.20
C ALA A 33 10.65 -12.56 18.08
N ALA A 34 9.82 -13.58 17.88
CA ALA A 34 8.36 -13.44 17.90
C ALA A 34 7.86 -12.90 19.25
N ALA A 35 8.35 -13.44 20.36
CA ALA A 35 8.01 -12.96 21.70
C ALA A 35 8.43 -11.49 21.92
N LYS A 36 9.63 -11.10 21.46
CA LYS A 36 10.10 -9.70 21.54
C LYS A 36 9.27 -8.75 20.67
N ARG A 37 8.96 -9.13 19.42
CA ARG A 37 8.06 -8.34 18.55
C ARG A 37 6.70 -8.15 19.19
N GLN A 38 6.11 -9.21 19.74
CA GLN A 38 4.84 -9.14 20.45
C GLN A 38 4.92 -8.19 21.66
N ALA A 39 6.00 -8.25 22.45
CA ALA A 39 6.22 -7.35 23.57
C ALA A 39 6.33 -5.88 23.13
N LEU A 40 7.04 -5.58 22.04
CA LEU A 40 7.12 -4.24 21.45
C LEU A 40 5.74 -3.75 21.00
N TYR A 41 4.99 -4.63 20.33
CA TYR A 41 3.66 -4.32 19.83
C TYR A 41 2.67 -4.02 20.97
N ASP A 42 2.70 -4.81 22.04
CA ASP A 42 1.86 -4.64 23.24
C ASP A 42 2.25 -3.40 24.06
N ALA A 43 3.53 -3.03 24.04
CA ALA A 43 4.04 -1.79 24.63
C ALA A 43 3.66 -0.53 23.82
N GLY A 44 3.03 -0.69 22.65
CA GLY A 44 2.63 0.44 21.80
C GLY A 44 3.78 1.07 21.02
N VAL A 45 4.89 0.35 20.86
CA VAL A 45 6.02 0.81 20.04
C VAL A 45 5.54 0.91 18.57
N PRO A 46 5.76 2.06 17.90
CA PRO A 46 5.48 2.20 16.48
C PRO A 46 6.38 1.26 15.67
N PHE A 47 5.79 0.43 14.82
CA PHE A 47 6.56 -0.39 13.87
C PHE A 47 6.85 0.43 12.61
N PHE A 48 5.93 1.30 12.24
CA PHE A 48 6.07 2.19 11.09
C PHE A 48 6.20 3.64 11.55
N THR A 49 7.13 4.39 10.96
CA THR A 49 7.37 5.79 11.31
C THR A 49 7.41 6.65 10.05
N LYS A 50 7.22 7.96 10.18
CA LYS A 50 7.35 8.83 8.99
C LYS A 50 8.80 8.92 8.54
N GLU A 51 9.72 8.86 9.49
CA GLU A 51 11.17 8.96 9.27
C GLU A 51 11.66 7.81 8.40
N ILE A 52 11.22 6.56 8.66
CA ILE A 52 11.63 5.41 7.85
C ILE A 52 11.09 5.50 6.41
N PHE A 53 9.86 6.01 6.22
CA PHE A 53 9.30 6.24 4.88
C PHE A 53 10.01 7.36 4.14
N GLN A 54 10.29 8.49 4.80
CA GLN A 54 11.05 9.59 4.21
C GLN A 54 12.45 9.14 3.79
N ASP A 55 13.10 8.32 4.62
CA ASP A 55 14.42 7.79 4.32
C ASP A 55 14.39 6.83 3.13
N LEU A 56 13.44 5.90 3.09
CA LEU A 56 13.25 5.00 1.94
C LEU A 56 12.93 5.76 0.65
N SER A 57 12.00 6.72 0.68
CA SER A 57 11.67 7.57 -0.47
C SER A 57 12.90 8.33 -0.98
N ARG A 58 13.77 8.80 -0.07
CA ARG A 58 15.05 9.42 -0.43
C ARG A 58 15.97 8.41 -1.11
N GLN A 59 16.14 7.22 -0.54
CA GLN A 59 17.00 6.17 -1.10
C GLN A 59 16.53 5.69 -2.48
N PHE A 60 15.22 5.61 -2.73
CA PHE A 60 14.66 5.22 -4.04
C PHE A 60 14.98 6.24 -5.14
N LYS A 61 15.12 7.52 -4.79
CA LYS A 61 15.50 8.61 -5.71
C LYS A 61 17.00 8.71 -5.96
N MET A 62 17.82 8.06 -5.14
CA MET A 62 19.27 8.03 -5.33
C MET A 62 19.65 7.17 -6.53
N THR A 63 20.81 7.47 -7.11
CA THR A 63 21.48 6.58 -8.06
C THR A 63 22.13 5.41 -7.30
N PRO A 64 22.35 4.26 -7.95
CA PRO A 64 23.07 3.13 -7.34
C PRO A 64 24.44 3.56 -6.77
N ALA A 65 25.15 4.47 -7.43
CA ALA A 65 26.44 4.96 -6.95
C ALA A 65 26.34 5.74 -5.63
N GLU A 66 25.34 6.62 -5.50
CA GLU A 66 25.11 7.42 -4.28
C GLU A 66 24.78 6.53 -3.07
N ARG A 67 24.04 5.44 -3.29
CA ARG A 67 23.67 4.47 -2.26
C ARG A 67 24.63 3.27 -2.15
N LYS A 68 25.77 3.32 -2.85
CA LYS A 68 26.77 2.23 -2.88
C LYS A 68 26.19 0.85 -3.24
N GLY A 69 25.19 0.83 -4.12
CA GLY A 69 24.53 -0.38 -4.60
C GLY A 69 23.59 -1.05 -3.61
N LYS A 70 23.24 -0.39 -2.49
CA LYS A 70 22.38 -0.97 -1.44
C LYS A 70 21.30 -0.02 -0.97
N PHE A 71 20.18 -0.59 -0.56
CA PHE A 71 19.19 0.08 0.28
C PHE A 71 19.40 -0.36 1.73
N SER A 72 19.05 0.49 2.68
CA SER A 72 19.24 0.25 4.11
C SER A 72 17.93 0.50 4.85
N VAL A 73 17.48 -0.47 5.64
CA VAL A 73 16.25 -0.36 6.42
C VAL A 73 16.53 -0.77 7.86
N PRO A 74 16.25 0.09 8.86
CA PRO A 74 16.35 -0.32 10.25
C PRO A 74 15.23 -1.32 10.59
N GLY A 75 15.61 -2.46 11.15
CA GLY A 75 14.67 -3.39 11.78
C GLY A 75 14.16 -2.87 13.13
N LEU A 76 13.14 -3.52 13.66
CA LEU A 76 12.52 -3.20 14.95
C LEU A 76 13.47 -3.35 16.15
N ASP A 77 14.58 -4.07 15.99
CA ASP A 77 15.67 -4.20 16.97
C ASP A 77 16.77 -3.13 16.81
N GLY A 78 16.59 -2.20 15.88
CA GLY A 78 17.54 -1.13 15.56
C GLY A 78 18.72 -1.56 14.68
N ARG A 79 18.80 -2.84 14.27
CA ARG A 79 19.85 -3.29 13.34
C ARG A 79 19.48 -2.90 11.92
N ILE A 80 20.48 -2.51 11.13
CA ILE A 80 20.27 -2.18 9.72
C ILE A 80 20.24 -3.47 8.92
N VAL A 81 19.17 -3.66 8.16
CA VAL A 81 19.05 -4.68 7.11
C VAL A 81 19.40 -4.00 5.79
N GLU A 82 20.38 -4.54 5.08
CA GLU A 82 20.76 -4.04 3.75
C GLU A 82 20.06 -4.86 2.66
N PHE A 83 19.63 -4.21 1.59
CA PHE A 83 19.06 -4.87 0.40
C PHE A 83 19.89 -4.49 -0.83
N GLN A 84 20.40 -5.47 -1.57
CA GLN A 84 21.16 -5.17 -2.80
C GLN A 84 20.27 -4.54 -3.86
N ASP A 85 20.83 -3.59 -4.59
CA ASP A 85 20.18 -2.95 -5.72
C ASP A 85 20.24 -3.83 -6.96
N GLY A 86 19.15 -4.55 -7.23
CA GLY A 86 19.00 -5.39 -8.42
C GLY A 86 18.56 -4.63 -9.66
N THR A 87 18.42 -3.29 -9.64
CA THR A 87 17.88 -2.55 -10.79
C THR A 87 18.63 -2.85 -12.09
N GLY A 88 17.91 -3.30 -13.11
CA GLY A 88 18.46 -3.65 -14.42
C GLY A 88 19.00 -5.08 -14.55
N THR A 89 19.01 -5.87 -13.48
CA THR A 89 19.44 -7.28 -13.48
C THR A 89 18.28 -8.24 -13.76
N THR A 90 18.61 -9.45 -14.22
CA THR A 90 17.64 -10.52 -14.37
C THR A 90 17.24 -11.04 -12.99
N PRO A 91 15.94 -11.15 -12.69
CA PRO A 91 15.49 -11.75 -11.43
C PRO A 91 15.89 -13.23 -11.38
N ILE A 92 16.44 -13.64 -10.24
CA ILE A 92 16.74 -15.04 -9.93
C ILE A 92 15.58 -15.58 -9.06
N SER A 93 15.24 -16.86 -9.24
CA SER A 93 14.23 -17.55 -8.45
C SER A 93 14.81 -18.27 -7.24
N HIS A 94 15.91 -18.99 -7.44
CA HIS A 94 16.63 -19.76 -6.42
C HIS A 94 18.02 -20.10 -6.94
N VAL A 95 18.89 -20.56 -6.05
CA VAL A 95 20.15 -21.22 -6.40
C VAL A 95 19.89 -22.73 -6.33
N ASP A 96 20.34 -23.47 -7.35
CA ASP A 96 20.19 -24.94 -7.36
C ASP A 96 21.23 -25.64 -6.46
N GLU A 97 21.12 -26.97 -6.33
CA GLU A 97 22.02 -27.78 -5.48
C GLU A 97 23.50 -27.69 -5.91
N ASP A 98 23.76 -27.28 -7.15
CA ASP A 98 25.09 -27.13 -7.72
C ASP A 98 25.65 -25.69 -7.57
N GLY A 99 24.90 -24.79 -6.92
CA GLY A 99 25.29 -23.40 -6.71
C GLY A 99 25.03 -22.47 -7.90
N ASN A 100 24.21 -22.88 -8.88
CA ASN A 100 23.89 -22.04 -10.02
C ASN A 100 22.62 -21.22 -9.78
N ALA A 101 22.68 -19.94 -10.12
CA ALA A 101 21.51 -19.07 -10.12
C ALA A 101 20.49 -19.51 -11.19
N VAL A 102 19.29 -19.90 -10.76
CA VAL A 102 18.17 -20.23 -11.62
C VAL A 102 17.35 -18.99 -11.90
N GLU A 103 17.36 -18.53 -13.15
CA GLU A 103 16.55 -17.38 -13.57
C GLU A 103 15.07 -17.61 -13.29
N PHE A 104 14.43 -16.54 -12.84
CA PHE A 104 13.00 -16.49 -12.64
C PHE A 104 12.23 -16.72 -13.96
N ARG A 105 11.16 -17.53 -13.89
CA ARG A 105 10.24 -17.77 -15.00
C ARG A 105 8.80 -17.73 -14.52
N ASP A 106 7.97 -16.97 -15.24
CA ASP A 106 6.52 -17.04 -15.09
C ASP A 106 5.97 -18.18 -15.97
N TRP A 107 5.68 -19.33 -15.34
CA TRP A 107 5.10 -20.48 -16.03
C TRP A 107 3.67 -20.26 -16.52
N SER A 108 2.96 -19.28 -15.94
CA SER A 108 1.59 -18.95 -16.35
C SER A 108 1.56 -18.07 -17.61
N ASN A 109 2.65 -17.34 -17.88
CA ASN A 109 2.79 -16.48 -19.03
C ASN A 109 4.23 -16.48 -19.56
N PRO A 110 4.64 -17.54 -20.30
CA PRO A 110 6.01 -17.66 -20.77
C PRO A 110 6.33 -16.56 -21.78
N LEU A 111 7.47 -15.90 -21.58
CA LEU A 111 7.96 -14.88 -22.50
C LEU A 111 8.37 -15.48 -23.84
N SER A 112 8.11 -14.75 -24.93
CA SER A 112 8.62 -15.08 -26.26
C SER A 112 10.15 -15.11 -26.29
N GLU A 113 10.71 -15.88 -27.23
CA GLU A 113 12.15 -15.91 -27.48
C GLU A 113 12.69 -14.50 -27.76
N GLY A 114 13.83 -14.16 -27.15
CA GLY A 114 14.43 -12.83 -27.24
C GLY A 114 13.94 -11.82 -26.18
N LEU A 115 13.03 -12.20 -25.28
CA LEU A 115 12.58 -11.36 -24.16
C LEU A 115 13.09 -11.88 -22.81
N GLU A 116 13.27 -10.99 -21.86
CA GLU A 116 13.64 -11.33 -20.48
C GLU A 116 12.91 -10.46 -19.45
N TYR A 117 12.73 -11.01 -18.25
CA TYR A 117 12.35 -10.21 -17.09
C TYR A 117 13.56 -9.44 -16.57
N VAL A 118 13.30 -8.25 -16.06
CA VAL A 118 14.31 -7.39 -15.42
C VAL A 118 13.70 -6.75 -14.18
N MET A 119 14.49 -6.64 -13.11
CA MET A 119 14.14 -5.80 -11.97
C MET A 119 14.16 -4.33 -12.40
N HIS A 120 13.03 -3.64 -12.28
CA HIS A 120 12.84 -2.32 -12.90
C HIS A 120 12.87 -1.16 -11.92
N ARG A 121 11.90 -1.08 -11.00
CA ARG A 121 11.83 0.02 -10.01
C ARG A 121 11.74 -0.56 -8.61
N PRO A 122 12.53 -0.05 -7.65
CA PRO A 122 12.40 -0.44 -6.25
C PRO A 122 11.02 -0.04 -5.73
N GLN A 123 10.47 -0.87 -4.85
CA GLN A 123 9.19 -0.69 -4.18
C GLN A 123 9.32 -1.21 -2.74
N THR A 124 8.49 -0.65 -1.87
CA THR A 124 8.42 -1.08 -0.47
C THR A 124 7.50 -2.29 -0.38
N PHE A 125 8.01 -3.36 0.24
CA PHE A 125 7.20 -4.49 0.65
C PHE A 125 6.93 -4.38 2.14
N TYR A 126 5.66 -4.16 2.46
CA TYR A 126 5.21 -3.90 3.81
C TYR A 126 4.87 -5.21 4.53
N MET A 127 5.47 -5.40 5.69
CA MET A 127 5.29 -6.60 6.50
C MET A 127 4.49 -6.25 7.74
N SER A 128 3.22 -6.68 7.77
CA SER A 128 2.45 -6.64 9.01
C SER A 128 3.14 -7.48 10.07
N MET A 129 2.91 -7.17 11.34
CA MET A 129 3.46 -7.96 12.45
C MET A 129 3.15 -9.47 12.30
N GLN A 130 1.93 -9.83 11.86
CA GLN A 130 1.50 -11.21 11.59
C GLN A 130 2.24 -11.83 10.41
N LYS A 131 2.55 -11.03 9.39
CA LYS A 131 3.26 -11.49 8.20
C LYS A 131 4.75 -11.72 8.49
N ILE A 132 5.37 -10.91 9.36
CA ILE A 132 6.76 -11.15 9.80
C ILE A 132 6.86 -12.55 10.41
N ASP A 133 5.96 -12.92 11.30
CA ASP A 133 6.00 -14.24 11.95
C ASP A 133 5.89 -15.41 10.96
N ASN A 134 5.18 -15.22 9.84
CA ASN A 134 5.03 -16.23 8.79
C ASN A 134 6.22 -16.30 7.80
N PHE A 135 6.95 -15.19 7.60
CA PHE A 135 8.07 -15.10 6.64
C PHE A 135 9.45 -15.22 7.29
N ALA A 136 9.56 -14.90 8.57
CA ALA A 136 10.84 -14.79 9.25
C ALA A 136 11.51 -16.14 9.55
N SER A 137 10.86 -17.26 9.23
CA SER A 137 11.43 -18.61 9.36
C SER A 137 12.66 -18.82 8.47
N ASP A 138 12.81 -18.03 7.41
CA ASP A 138 13.76 -18.35 6.36
C ASP A 138 15.10 -17.61 6.56
N LYS A 139 15.14 -16.50 7.32
CA LYS A 139 16.32 -15.63 7.47
C LYS A 139 16.38 -14.86 8.79
N SER A 140 17.50 -14.96 9.50
CA SER A 140 17.70 -14.34 10.82
C SER A 140 17.58 -12.80 10.80
N GLN A 141 18.11 -12.15 9.78
CA GLN A 141 18.03 -10.69 9.62
C GLN A 141 16.61 -10.17 9.33
N LEU A 142 15.71 -11.02 8.84
CA LEU A 142 14.32 -10.65 8.57
C LEU A 142 13.41 -10.79 9.80
N LEU A 143 13.91 -11.38 10.89
CA LEU A 143 13.17 -11.53 12.14
C LEU A 143 12.61 -10.19 12.66
N TYR A 144 13.26 -9.06 12.41
CA TYR A 144 12.77 -7.75 12.87
C TYR A 144 12.45 -6.80 11.71
N CYS A 145 12.42 -7.29 10.48
CA CYS A 145 12.30 -6.46 9.29
C CYS A 145 10.83 -6.26 8.89
N ASN A 146 10.24 -5.11 9.26
CA ASN A 146 8.86 -4.77 8.95
C ASN A 146 8.68 -4.04 7.60
N LEU A 147 9.78 -3.64 6.96
CA LEU A 147 9.81 -3.05 5.62
C LEU A 147 10.96 -3.68 4.83
N MET A 148 10.66 -4.22 3.65
CA MET A 148 11.67 -4.74 2.74
C MET A 148 11.71 -3.92 1.45
N VAL A 149 12.85 -3.93 0.76
CA VAL A 149 12.94 -3.39 -0.60
C VAL A 149 12.82 -4.53 -1.60
N ILE A 150 11.81 -4.46 -2.44
CA ILE A 150 11.58 -5.36 -3.57
C ILE A 150 11.63 -4.57 -4.88
N PHE A 151 11.53 -5.25 -6.01
CA PHE A 151 11.54 -4.61 -7.32
C PHE A 151 10.32 -5.02 -8.13
N SER A 152 9.70 -4.04 -8.78
CA SER A 152 8.74 -4.33 -9.86
C SER A 152 9.46 -5.04 -11.01
N LEU A 153 8.78 -5.99 -11.63
CA LEU A 153 9.31 -6.68 -12.80
C LEU A 153 8.86 -5.95 -14.07
N ALA A 154 9.80 -5.76 -15.00
CA ALA A 154 9.50 -5.35 -16.36
C ALA A 154 9.96 -6.42 -17.34
N VAL A 155 9.38 -6.42 -18.53
CA VAL A 155 9.86 -7.24 -19.66
C VAL A 155 10.71 -6.34 -20.55
N ARG A 156 11.88 -6.81 -20.98
CA ARG A 156 12.73 -6.09 -21.94
C ARG A 156 13.21 -6.98 -23.07
N SER A 157 13.62 -6.36 -24.18
CA SER A 157 14.32 -7.05 -25.27
C SER A 157 15.72 -7.48 -24.82
N LYS A 158 16.09 -8.74 -25.03
CA LYS A 158 17.46 -9.23 -24.79
C LYS A 158 18.47 -8.55 -25.72
N LEU A 159 18.04 -8.13 -26.91
CA LEU A 159 18.91 -7.52 -27.93
C LEU A 159 19.10 -6.02 -27.69
N THR A 160 18.01 -5.26 -27.59
CA THR A 160 18.08 -3.80 -27.47
C THR A 160 18.24 -3.32 -26.03
N LYS A 161 17.94 -4.20 -25.05
CA LYS A 161 17.87 -3.89 -23.62
C LYS A 161 16.81 -2.83 -23.26
N GLU A 162 15.93 -2.48 -24.20
CA GLU A 162 14.81 -1.58 -23.97
C GLU A 162 13.63 -2.31 -23.32
N VAL A 163 13.04 -1.67 -22.30
CA VAL A 163 11.83 -2.14 -21.63
C VAL A 163 10.66 -2.07 -22.61
N ILE A 164 9.90 -3.16 -22.67
CA ILE A 164 8.68 -3.26 -23.45
C ILE A 164 7.54 -2.73 -22.57
N PRO A 165 6.84 -1.67 -22.98
CA PRO A 165 5.68 -1.19 -22.26
C PRO A 165 4.64 -2.30 -22.13
N MET A 166 4.10 -2.47 -20.93
CA MET A 166 2.95 -3.36 -20.74
C MET A 166 1.79 -2.86 -21.59
N ALA A 167 1.08 -3.78 -22.25
CA ALA A 167 -0.14 -3.42 -22.97
C ALA A 167 -1.19 -2.93 -21.96
N VAL A 168 -1.51 -1.65 -22.05
CA VAL A 168 -2.50 -0.94 -21.22
C VAL A 168 -3.46 -0.22 -22.16
N ALA A 169 -4.65 0.12 -21.66
CA ALA A 169 -5.61 0.87 -22.46
C ALA A 169 -5.03 2.23 -22.91
N PRO A 170 -5.33 2.69 -24.13
CA PRO A 170 -5.00 4.04 -24.58
C PRO A 170 -5.51 5.10 -23.61
N LEU A 171 -4.78 6.21 -23.47
CA LEU A 171 -5.12 7.30 -22.56
C LEU A 171 -6.56 7.79 -22.76
N GLU A 172 -7.01 7.92 -23.99
CA GLU A 172 -8.34 8.40 -24.34
C GLU A 172 -9.45 7.46 -23.84
N GLU A 173 -9.23 6.14 -23.88
CA GLU A 173 -10.17 5.15 -23.36
C GLU A 173 -10.25 5.19 -21.83
N VAL A 174 -9.09 5.33 -21.16
CA VAL A 174 -9.03 5.47 -19.70
C VAL A 174 -9.72 6.76 -19.25
N GLN A 175 -9.49 7.86 -19.96
CA GLN A 175 -10.15 9.14 -19.70
C GLN A 175 -11.67 9.05 -19.84
N GLU A 176 -12.15 8.43 -20.93
CA GLU A 176 -13.58 8.28 -21.18
C GLU A 176 -14.25 7.40 -20.12
N CYS A 177 -13.63 6.28 -19.76
CA CYS A 177 -14.15 5.42 -18.70
C CYS A 177 -14.17 6.13 -17.34
N PHE A 178 -13.09 6.84 -16.99
CA PHE A 178 -13.02 7.61 -15.74
C PHE A 178 -14.14 8.66 -15.67
N ARG A 179 -14.37 9.39 -16.76
CA ARG A 179 -15.45 10.38 -16.87
C ARG A 179 -16.83 9.74 -16.75
N ALA A 180 -17.08 8.65 -17.48
CA ALA A 180 -18.35 7.93 -17.42
C ALA A 180 -18.65 7.38 -16.02
N SER A 181 -17.65 6.77 -15.39
CA SER A 181 -17.75 6.24 -14.02
C SER A 181 -17.95 7.34 -12.99
N SER A 182 -17.27 8.48 -13.14
CA SER A 182 -17.46 9.64 -12.26
C SER A 182 -18.89 10.20 -12.34
N LEU A 183 -19.45 10.34 -13.55
CA LEU A 183 -20.83 10.78 -13.74
C LEU A 183 -21.84 9.77 -13.16
N ALA A 184 -21.61 8.47 -13.37
CA ALA A 184 -22.44 7.42 -12.81
C ALA A 184 -22.39 7.43 -11.27
N TRP A 185 -21.20 7.57 -10.69
CA TRP A 185 -20.99 7.73 -9.26
C TRP A 185 -21.75 8.93 -8.71
N GLU A 186 -21.63 10.12 -9.30
CA GLU A 186 -22.31 11.33 -8.85
C GLU A 186 -23.84 11.19 -8.81
N ALA A 187 -24.42 10.47 -9.78
CA ALA A 187 -25.85 10.21 -9.86
C ALA A 187 -26.34 9.10 -8.90
N SER A 188 -25.40 8.33 -8.32
CA SER A 188 -25.70 7.12 -7.55
C SER A 188 -26.27 7.40 -6.15
N GLU A 189 -26.99 6.44 -5.59
CA GLU A 189 -27.42 6.45 -4.19
C GLU A 189 -26.23 6.37 -3.19
N PRO A 190 -25.22 5.52 -3.41
CA PRO A 190 -23.99 5.50 -2.61
C PRO A 190 -23.30 6.87 -2.48
N CYS A 191 -23.21 7.65 -3.56
CA CYS A 191 -22.64 9.00 -3.48
C CYS A 191 -23.48 9.94 -2.60
N ARG A 192 -24.82 9.84 -2.67
CA ARG A 192 -25.71 10.60 -1.79
C ARG A 192 -25.56 10.18 -0.33
N GLU A 193 -25.44 8.88 -0.06
CA GLU A 193 -25.16 8.34 1.28
C GLU A 193 -23.84 8.88 1.82
N LEU A 194 -22.75 8.80 1.04
CA LEU A 194 -21.44 9.32 1.45
C LEU A 194 -21.51 10.81 1.82
N ARG A 195 -22.16 11.62 0.98
CA ARG A 195 -22.36 13.06 1.27
C ARG A 195 -23.19 13.27 2.54
N SER A 196 -24.23 12.46 2.78
CA SER A 196 -25.06 12.53 3.98
C SER A 196 -24.28 12.17 5.24
N ILE A 197 -23.45 11.12 5.18
CA ILE A 197 -22.55 10.73 6.28
C ILE A 197 -21.58 11.87 6.59
N LEU A 198 -20.88 12.39 5.58
CA LEU A 198 -19.91 13.48 5.76
C LEU A 198 -20.55 14.77 6.32
N ALA A 199 -21.78 15.09 5.90
CA ALA A 199 -22.49 16.28 6.37
C ALA A 199 -23.04 16.14 7.80
N SER A 200 -23.38 14.91 8.22
CA SER A 200 -23.92 14.63 9.57
C SER A 200 -22.83 14.26 10.58
N ALA A 201 -21.67 13.84 10.11
CA ALA A 201 -20.53 13.53 10.94
C ALA A 201 -19.93 14.80 11.56
N GLN A 202 -19.61 14.73 12.86
CA GLN A 202 -18.84 15.77 13.55
C GLN A 202 -17.35 15.59 13.22
N ILE A 203 -16.99 15.84 11.96
CA ILE A 203 -15.60 15.72 11.48
C ILE A 203 -14.78 16.85 12.13
N PRO A 204 -13.60 16.55 12.72
CA PRO A 204 -12.69 17.57 13.21
C PRO A 204 -12.40 18.63 12.14
N SER A 205 -12.31 19.89 12.55
CA SER A 205 -12.00 20.98 11.63
C SER A 205 -10.52 21.02 11.23
N GLY A 206 -10.20 21.82 10.21
CA GLY A 206 -8.85 21.97 9.69
C GLY A 206 -8.37 20.79 8.84
N VAL A 207 -9.29 20.00 8.28
CA VAL A 207 -8.92 18.91 7.35
C VAL A 207 -8.27 19.51 6.12
N SER A 208 -6.99 19.23 5.92
CA SER A 208 -6.18 19.87 4.89
C SER A 208 -5.89 18.98 3.67
N LYS A 209 -6.05 17.67 3.84
CA LYS A 209 -5.64 16.68 2.84
C LYS A 209 -6.41 15.38 2.93
N ILE A 210 -6.47 14.68 1.81
CA ILE A 210 -7.03 13.34 1.66
C ILE A 210 -5.96 12.47 1.00
N VAL A 211 -5.67 11.31 1.58
CA VAL A 211 -4.65 10.37 1.10
C VAL A 211 -5.31 9.03 0.80
N ALA A 212 -5.28 8.62 -0.45
CA ALA A 212 -5.82 7.36 -0.92
C ALA A 212 -4.71 6.32 -1.14
N PHE A 213 -4.92 5.09 -0.68
CA PHE A 213 -4.00 3.98 -0.88
C PHE A 213 -4.68 2.79 -1.55
N ALA A 214 -3.96 2.12 -2.44
CA ALA A 214 -4.38 0.87 -3.09
C ALA A 214 -5.66 1.00 -3.94
N CYS A 215 -5.83 2.12 -4.65
CA CYS A 215 -7.00 2.34 -5.51
C CYS A 215 -6.91 1.63 -6.89
N GLY A 216 -5.76 1.03 -7.22
CA GLY A 216 -5.53 0.26 -8.44
C GLY A 216 -5.43 1.09 -9.73
N THR A 217 -4.85 0.48 -10.77
CA THR A 217 -4.70 1.09 -12.11
C THR A 217 -6.04 1.29 -12.83
N LEU A 218 -6.26 2.46 -13.41
CA LEU A 218 -7.45 2.75 -14.23
C LEU A 218 -7.38 2.11 -15.61
N SER A 219 -6.17 1.77 -16.07
CA SER A 219 -5.91 1.30 -17.44
C SER A 219 -5.93 -0.21 -17.64
N ALA A 220 -5.73 -1.01 -16.57
CA ALA A 220 -5.81 -2.47 -16.64
C ALA A 220 -7.19 -2.95 -16.18
N GLY A 221 -7.89 -3.70 -17.05
CA GLY A 221 -9.30 -3.99 -16.83
C GLY A 221 -10.13 -2.71 -16.77
N TRP A 222 -9.81 -1.73 -17.60
CA TRP A 222 -10.39 -0.39 -17.63
C TRP A 222 -11.92 -0.38 -17.73
N GLU A 223 -12.55 -1.43 -18.24
CA GLU A 223 -14.00 -1.59 -18.25
C GLU A 223 -14.60 -1.76 -16.84
N ASP A 224 -13.77 -2.12 -15.85
CA ASP A 224 -14.14 -2.22 -14.44
C ASP A 224 -14.23 -0.82 -13.81
N SER A 225 -15.46 -0.32 -13.67
CA SER A 225 -15.74 1.00 -13.10
C SER A 225 -15.29 1.15 -11.65
N ARG A 226 -14.99 0.05 -10.94
CA ARG A 226 -14.65 0.08 -9.52
C ARG A 226 -13.55 1.08 -9.19
N ARG A 227 -12.44 1.01 -9.92
CA ARG A 227 -11.25 1.83 -9.63
C ARG A 227 -11.54 3.29 -9.92
N ALA A 228 -12.18 3.59 -11.05
CA ALA A 228 -12.60 4.94 -11.39
C ALA A 228 -13.60 5.51 -10.36
N THR A 229 -14.57 4.72 -9.90
CA THR A 229 -15.55 5.10 -8.87
C THR A 229 -14.87 5.43 -7.54
N GLN A 230 -13.87 4.65 -7.11
CA GLN A 230 -13.14 4.93 -5.87
C GLN A 230 -12.36 6.26 -5.93
N HIS A 231 -11.75 6.58 -7.08
CA HIS A 231 -11.11 7.88 -7.29
C HIS A 231 -12.14 9.03 -7.33
N ALA A 232 -13.31 8.82 -7.95
CA ALA A 232 -14.40 9.80 -7.94
C ALA A 232 -14.99 10.04 -6.54
N ALA A 233 -15.02 9.01 -5.69
CA ALA A 233 -15.40 9.13 -4.29
C ALA A 233 -14.42 10.02 -3.50
N LEU A 234 -13.12 9.96 -3.81
CA LEU A 234 -12.11 10.87 -3.24
C LEU A 234 -12.47 12.34 -3.50
N LEU A 235 -12.86 12.67 -4.74
CA LEU A 235 -13.29 14.01 -5.13
C LEU A 235 -14.58 14.42 -4.41
N THR A 236 -15.52 13.47 -4.26
CA THR A 236 -16.75 13.69 -3.50
C THR A 236 -16.49 14.06 -2.05
N ILE A 237 -15.51 13.40 -1.41
CA ILE A 237 -15.08 13.69 -0.04
C ILE A 237 -14.48 15.10 0.02
N ARG A 238 -13.55 15.44 -0.89
CA ARG A 238 -12.94 16.78 -0.99
C ARG A 238 -14.02 17.87 -1.08
N ASP A 239 -14.90 17.75 -2.06
CA ASP A 239 -15.92 18.76 -2.36
C ASP A 239 -16.95 18.90 -1.23
N ALA A 240 -17.20 17.82 -0.48
CA ALA A 240 -18.07 17.88 0.70
C ALA A 240 -17.41 18.65 1.85
N LEU A 241 -16.11 18.46 2.06
CA LEU A 241 -15.35 19.06 3.16
C LEU A 241 -14.99 20.52 2.92
N GLN A 242 -14.77 20.91 1.66
CA GLN A 242 -14.53 22.32 1.28
C GLN A 242 -15.72 23.23 1.60
N LYS A 243 -16.91 22.67 1.85
CA LYS A 243 -18.09 23.45 2.29
C LYS A 243 -17.98 23.92 3.74
N ASN A 244 -17.10 23.32 4.55
CA ASN A 244 -16.85 23.77 5.90
C ASN A 244 -15.84 24.94 5.88
N PRO A 245 -16.22 26.15 6.31
CA PRO A 245 -15.33 27.32 6.30
C PRO A 245 -14.13 27.21 7.25
N GLU A 246 -14.12 26.23 8.16
CA GLU A 246 -12.97 25.96 9.04
C GLU A 246 -11.90 25.10 8.36
N ASN A 247 -12.18 24.55 7.18
CA ASN A 247 -11.19 23.87 6.36
C ASN A 247 -10.54 24.85 5.38
N PRO A 248 -9.30 24.60 4.93
CA PRO A 248 -8.70 25.38 3.86
C PRO A 248 -9.49 25.23 2.56
N ASP A 249 -9.53 26.31 1.77
CA ASP A 249 -10.20 26.32 0.45
C ASP A 249 -9.63 25.27 -0.51
N ASP A 250 -8.35 24.93 -0.35
CA ASP A 250 -7.58 24.04 -1.23
C ASP A 250 -7.17 22.77 -0.46
N ILE A 251 -8.14 21.90 -0.21
CA ILE A 251 -7.90 20.56 0.36
C ILE A 251 -7.15 19.72 -0.69
N LYS A 252 -5.96 19.25 -0.31
CA LYS A 252 -5.10 18.44 -1.19
C LYS A 252 -5.62 17.01 -1.31
N CYS A 253 -5.63 16.46 -2.52
CA CYS A 253 -5.92 15.06 -2.76
C CYS A 253 -4.65 14.35 -3.23
N TYR A 254 -4.30 13.26 -2.56
CA TYR A 254 -3.19 12.40 -2.90
C TYR A 254 -3.67 10.97 -3.15
N ALA A 255 -3.06 10.29 -4.10
CA ALA A 255 -3.25 8.86 -4.31
C ALA A 255 -1.90 8.16 -4.48
N GLN A 256 -1.71 7.04 -3.79
CA GLN A 256 -0.55 6.18 -3.96
C GLN A 256 -1.00 4.76 -4.29
N ASP A 257 -0.57 4.30 -5.46
CA ASP A 257 -0.58 2.90 -5.83
C ASP A 257 0.64 2.64 -6.73
N PRO A 258 1.57 1.74 -6.34
CA PRO A 258 2.75 1.42 -7.16
C PRO A 258 2.42 0.88 -8.55
N VAL A 259 1.18 0.45 -8.80
CA VAL A 259 0.73 -0.08 -10.10
C VAL A 259 0.38 1.02 -11.11
N TYR A 260 0.27 2.29 -10.70
CA TYR A 260 -0.06 3.38 -11.62
C TYR A 260 0.98 3.53 -12.73
N ASN A 261 0.52 3.51 -13.98
CA ASN A 261 1.32 3.86 -15.15
C ASN A 261 1.06 5.29 -15.62
N ASP A 262 1.69 5.68 -16.73
CA ASP A 262 1.64 7.05 -17.23
C ASP A 262 0.23 7.49 -17.66
N ALA A 263 -0.60 6.57 -18.19
CA ALA A 263 -1.99 6.87 -18.52
C ALA A 263 -2.84 7.07 -17.26
N ASP A 264 -2.65 6.23 -16.23
CA ASP A 264 -3.30 6.40 -14.93
C ASP A 264 -2.94 7.76 -14.32
N LYS A 265 -1.64 8.07 -14.26
CA LYS A 265 -1.12 9.33 -13.72
C LYS A 265 -1.73 10.54 -14.44
N ALA A 266 -1.73 10.54 -15.77
CA ALA A 266 -2.30 11.63 -16.55
C ALA A 266 -3.80 11.87 -16.26
N VAL A 267 -4.58 10.80 -16.09
CA VAL A 267 -6.03 10.89 -15.77
C VAL A 267 -6.25 11.38 -14.34
N ILE A 268 -5.56 10.78 -13.37
CA ILE A 268 -5.72 11.06 -11.94
C ILE A 268 -5.25 12.49 -11.61
N GLU A 269 -4.10 12.90 -12.14
CA GLU A 269 -3.58 14.27 -11.99
C GLU A 269 -4.45 15.29 -12.72
N GLY A 270 -4.96 14.94 -13.90
CA GLY A 270 -5.92 15.76 -14.64
C GLY A 270 -7.22 16.01 -13.87
N ALA A 271 -7.61 15.12 -12.96
CA ALA A 271 -8.76 15.27 -12.08
C ALA A 271 -8.46 16.07 -10.78
N GLY A 272 -7.22 16.53 -10.60
CA GLY A 272 -6.78 17.29 -9.43
C GLY A 272 -6.37 16.42 -8.24
N ILE A 273 -5.95 15.18 -8.48
CA ILE A 273 -5.40 14.27 -7.46
C ILE A 273 -3.90 14.08 -7.76
N SER A 274 -3.03 14.46 -6.83
CA SER A 274 -1.59 14.27 -7.00
C SER A 274 -1.21 12.80 -6.78
N VAL A 275 -0.61 12.17 -7.79
CA VAL A 275 -0.09 10.80 -7.63
C VAL A 275 1.26 10.84 -6.92
N LEU A 276 1.39 10.04 -5.86
CA LEU A 276 2.61 9.93 -5.07
C LEU A 276 3.31 8.60 -5.35
N ASP A 277 4.64 8.66 -5.46
CA ASP A 277 5.47 7.45 -5.54
C ASP A 277 5.56 6.77 -4.17
N ASP A 278 5.61 5.45 -4.16
CA ASP A 278 5.84 4.66 -2.96
C ASP A 278 7.20 4.98 -2.29
N PRO A 279 7.30 5.08 -0.94
CA PRO A 279 6.22 5.07 0.07
C PRO A 279 5.70 6.47 0.48
N CYS A 280 5.82 7.50 -0.37
CA CYS A 280 5.63 8.91 -0.01
C CYS A 280 4.23 9.25 0.54
N GLY A 281 3.19 8.53 0.13
CA GLY A 281 1.82 8.73 0.61
C GLY A 281 1.69 8.61 2.13
N PHE A 282 2.44 7.72 2.76
CA PHE A 282 2.43 7.62 4.23
C PHE A 282 3.07 8.81 4.93
N THR A 283 3.97 9.54 4.27
CA THR A 283 4.57 10.75 4.83
C THR A 283 3.56 11.90 4.89
N GLU A 284 2.57 11.90 3.99
CA GLU A 284 1.51 12.91 3.95
C GLU A 284 0.44 12.69 5.02
N VAL A 285 0.23 11.47 5.51
CA VAL A 285 -0.80 11.17 6.50
C VAL A 285 -0.50 11.85 7.84
N ASP A 286 -1.40 12.70 8.32
CA ASP A 286 -1.30 13.35 9.63
C ASP A 286 -2.68 13.51 10.29
N ASP A 287 -2.73 14.15 11.46
CA ASP A 287 -3.96 14.35 12.21
C ASP A 287 -5.00 15.23 11.51
N SER A 288 -4.60 15.99 10.48
CA SER A 288 -5.46 16.81 9.63
C SER A 288 -5.86 16.11 8.32
N SER A 289 -5.48 14.84 8.16
CA SER A 289 -5.75 14.07 6.95
C SER A 289 -7.04 13.26 7.05
N ILE A 290 -7.58 12.92 5.88
CA ILE A 290 -8.47 11.78 5.70
C ILE A 290 -7.69 10.69 4.99
N VAL A 291 -7.87 9.44 5.43
CA VAL A 291 -7.30 8.27 4.75
C VAL A 291 -8.42 7.45 4.12
N LEU A 292 -8.26 7.10 2.85
CA LEU A 292 -9.11 6.14 2.13
C LEU A 292 -8.27 4.94 1.72
N SER A 293 -8.66 3.73 2.14
CA SER A 293 -8.04 2.51 1.64
C SER A 293 -9.05 1.36 1.63
N ILE A 294 -9.18 0.71 0.48
CA ILE A 294 -10.24 -0.27 0.22
C ILE A 294 -9.59 -1.57 -0.23
N SER A 295 -9.72 -2.62 0.58
CA SER A 295 -9.13 -3.94 0.34
C SER A 295 -7.64 -3.89 -0.05
N PRO A 296 -6.78 -3.18 0.73
CA PRO A 296 -5.38 -3.03 0.39
C PRO A 296 -4.61 -4.36 0.50
N ASN A 297 -3.60 -4.52 -0.35
CA ASN A 297 -2.63 -5.62 -0.26
C ASN A 297 -1.44 -5.34 0.67
N ILE A 298 -1.56 -4.33 1.54
CA ILE A 298 -0.54 -3.84 2.50
C ILE A 298 -1.21 -3.47 3.84
N PRO A 299 -0.47 -3.42 4.97
CA PRO A 299 -1.04 -3.23 6.30
C PRO A 299 -1.32 -1.76 6.63
N VAL A 300 -2.19 -1.12 5.85
CA VAL A 300 -2.55 0.30 6.01
C VAL A 300 -3.00 0.60 7.44
N ARG A 301 -3.79 -0.26 8.08
CA ARG A 301 -4.25 -0.06 9.48
C ARG A 301 -3.11 0.05 10.47
N GLN A 302 -2.12 -0.85 10.38
CA GLN A 302 -0.95 -0.82 11.26
C GLN A 302 -0.18 0.48 11.03
N ILE A 303 0.12 0.77 9.76
CA ILE A 303 0.93 1.92 9.37
C ILE A 303 0.27 3.23 9.84
N ILE A 304 -0.99 3.47 9.49
CA ILE A 304 -1.64 4.75 9.81
C ILE A 304 -1.82 4.95 11.32
N SER A 305 -2.05 3.86 12.07
CA SER A 305 -2.21 3.93 13.53
C SER A 305 -0.91 4.20 14.28
N ASP A 306 0.23 3.92 13.66
CA ASP A 306 1.56 4.21 14.20
C ASP A 306 2.02 5.64 13.89
N ILE A 307 1.63 6.21 12.74
CA ILE A 307 2.12 7.51 12.27
C ILE A 307 1.23 8.70 12.67
N ALA A 308 -0.07 8.51 12.84
CA ALA A 308 -1.02 9.60 13.07
C ALA A 308 -2.38 9.12 13.61
N ARG A 309 -3.27 10.07 13.89
CA ARG A 309 -4.70 9.81 14.10
C ARG A 309 -5.51 10.66 13.12
N PRO A 310 -5.70 10.24 11.86
CA PRO A 310 -6.43 11.01 10.85
C PRO A 310 -7.83 11.43 11.31
N ALA A 311 -8.34 12.55 10.80
CA ALA A 311 -9.67 13.05 11.14
C ALA A 311 -10.79 12.09 10.70
N VAL A 312 -10.60 11.42 9.56
CA VAL A 312 -11.46 10.35 9.06
C VAL A 312 -10.58 9.23 8.51
N VAL A 313 -10.93 7.98 8.78
CA VAL A 313 -10.37 6.81 8.08
C VAL A 313 -11.52 6.01 7.47
N ILE A 314 -11.42 5.74 6.17
CA ILE A 314 -12.38 4.93 5.41
C ILE A 314 -11.67 3.65 5.02
N LEU A 315 -12.08 2.55 5.64
CA LEU A 315 -11.40 1.26 5.61
C LEU A 315 -12.41 0.13 5.42
N ASP A 316 -11.95 -1.09 5.07
CA ASP A 316 -12.83 -2.26 5.10
C ASP A 316 -13.46 -2.44 6.49
N GLN A 317 -14.66 -3.00 6.51
CA GLN A 317 -15.40 -3.29 7.74
C GLN A 317 -14.60 -4.20 8.68
N ILE A 318 -14.81 -3.97 9.97
CA ILE A 318 -14.28 -4.84 11.03
C ILE A 318 -14.96 -6.20 10.87
N ARG A 319 -14.20 -7.22 10.47
CA ARG A 319 -14.66 -8.62 10.44
C ARG A 319 -14.31 -9.27 11.78
N GLU A 320 -15.28 -9.97 12.37
CA GLU A 320 -15.04 -10.74 13.62
C GLU A 320 -14.16 -11.97 13.37
N GLU A 321 -14.19 -12.51 12.15
CA GLU A 321 -13.39 -13.68 11.75
C GLU A 321 -12.38 -13.29 10.67
N PRO A 322 -11.10 -13.75 10.79
CA PRO A 322 -10.13 -13.58 9.72
C PRO A 322 -10.57 -14.34 8.46
N PRO A 323 -10.19 -13.88 7.26
CA PRO A 323 -10.52 -14.59 6.04
C PRO A 323 -9.96 -16.03 6.08
N PRO A 324 -10.70 -17.02 5.57
CA PRO A 324 -10.40 -18.44 5.73
C PRO A 324 -9.08 -18.89 5.07
N ASP A 325 -8.49 -18.06 4.21
CA ASP A 325 -7.25 -18.35 3.48
C ASP A 325 -5.98 -17.83 4.17
N GLY A 326 -6.09 -17.16 5.33
CA GLY A 326 -4.93 -16.64 6.08
C GLY A 326 -4.14 -15.56 5.34
N GLY A 327 -4.70 -15.01 4.25
CA GLY A 327 -4.05 -14.07 3.35
C GLY A 327 -4.31 -12.59 3.66
N ASP A 328 -4.78 -12.26 4.86
CA ASP A 328 -5.10 -10.87 5.21
C ASP A 328 -3.83 -10.02 5.26
N THR A 329 -3.66 -9.20 4.24
CA THR A 329 -2.54 -8.27 4.08
C THR A 329 -2.71 -7.01 4.92
N ASP A 330 -3.92 -6.71 5.38
CA ASP A 330 -4.24 -5.60 6.28
C ASP A 330 -4.92 -6.09 7.57
N PRO A 331 -4.22 -6.93 8.35
CA PRO A 331 -4.83 -7.69 9.42
C PRO A 331 -5.44 -6.79 10.49
N LEU A 332 -6.70 -7.08 10.81
CA LEU A 332 -7.41 -6.47 11.93
C LEU A 332 -6.90 -7.08 13.24
N THR A 333 -6.17 -6.29 14.05
CA THR A 333 -5.64 -6.73 15.34
C THR A 333 -6.46 -6.16 16.50
N ARG A 334 -6.30 -6.74 17.70
CA ARG A 334 -6.87 -6.19 18.94
C ARG A 334 -6.42 -4.76 19.23
N ARG A 335 -5.23 -4.35 18.78
CA ARG A 335 -4.74 -2.96 18.93
C ARG A 335 -5.53 -2.03 18.01
N HIS A 336 -5.78 -2.41 16.75
CA HIS A 336 -6.57 -1.59 15.82
C HIS A 336 -8.05 -1.52 16.21
N VAL A 337 -8.64 -2.63 16.67
CA VAL A 337 -10.03 -2.63 17.16
C VAL A 337 -10.17 -1.68 18.34
N ARG A 338 -9.23 -1.72 19.30
CA ARG A 338 -9.20 -0.75 20.41
C ARG A 338 -9.01 0.68 19.91
N TRP A 339 -8.06 0.91 19.01
CA TRP A 339 -7.79 2.23 18.44
C TRP A 339 -9.03 2.82 17.75
N LEU A 340 -9.70 2.06 16.86
CA LEU A 340 -10.95 2.49 16.22
C LEU A 340 -12.06 2.74 17.24
N ARG A 341 -12.29 1.80 18.17
CA ARG A 341 -13.35 1.91 19.18
C ARG A 341 -13.16 3.13 20.08
N ASP A 342 -11.93 3.35 20.52
CA ASP A 342 -11.61 4.32 21.56
C ASP A 342 -11.51 5.74 20.98
N PHE A 343 -11.00 5.90 19.75
CA PHE A 343 -10.77 7.21 19.13
C PHE A 343 -11.76 7.59 18.04
N TYR A 344 -12.54 6.65 17.49
CA TYR A 344 -13.42 6.92 16.35
C TYR A 344 -14.88 6.57 16.63
N LYS A 345 -15.76 7.22 15.87
CA LYS A 345 -17.17 6.87 15.71
C LYS A 345 -17.34 6.29 14.32
N GLU A 346 -17.89 5.09 14.24
CA GLU A 346 -18.17 4.39 12.99
C GLU A 346 -19.50 4.84 12.38
N PHE A 347 -19.50 5.00 11.07
CA PHE A 347 -20.67 5.18 10.21
C PHE A 347 -20.65 4.08 9.16
N GLN A 348 -21.76 3.34 9.05
CA GLN A 348 -21.91 2.29 8.06
C GLN A 348 -22.13 2.89 6.67
N PHE A 349 -21.53 2.28 5.66
CA PHE A 349 -21.74 2.62 4.25
C PHE A 349 -22.20 1.34 3.53
N SER A 350 -23.50 1.27 3.21
CA SER A 350 -24.14 -0.02 2.86
C SER A 350 -24.57 -0.16 1.41
N HIS A 351 -24.47 0.88 0.58
CA HIS A 351 -25.14 0.88 -0.73
C HIS A 351 -24.27 0.45 -1.93
N ASP A 352 -22.99 0.10 -1.76
CA ASP A 352 -22.10 -0.21 -2.91
C ASP A 352 -21.02 -1.27 -2.64
N VAL A 353 -21.45 -2.52 -2.49
CA VAL A 353 -20.55 -3.66 -2.29
C VAL A 353 -19.70 -3.95 -3.53
N GLU A 354 -20.17 -3.60 -4.72
CA GLU A 354 -19.47 -3.86 -5.98
C GLU A 354 -18.21 -3.00 -6.11
N ASN A 355 -18.33 -1.69 -5.88
CA ASN A 355 -17.19 -0.78 -6.01
C ASN A 355 -16.35 -0.72 -4.73
N PHE A 356 -16.95 -0.83 -3.55
CA PHE A 356 -16.24 -0.61 -2.29
C PHE A 356 -16.06 -1.89 -1.46
N GLY A 357 -16.75 -2.98 -1.76
CA GLY A 357 -16.85 -4.09 -0.80
C GLY A 357 -17.60 -3.65 0.45
N GLY A 358 -17.31 -4.29 1.58
CA GLY A 358 -17.80 -3.84 2.89
C GLY A 358 -16.84 -2.83 3.49
N ILE A 359 -17.18 -1.55 3.49
CA ILE A 359 -16.38 -0.48 4.13
C ILE A 359 -17.14 0.22 5.25
N SER A 360 -16.39 0.85 6.13
CA SER A 360 -16.89 1.72 7.19
C SER A 360 -16.16 3.05 7.18
N ILE A 361 -16.89 4.11 7.52
CA ILE A 361 -16.35 5.47 7.65
C ILE A 361 -16.17 5.75 9.13
N PHE A 362 -14.93 5.87 9.58
CA PHE A 362 -14.59 6.13 10.97
C PHE A 362 -14.18 7.59 11.13
N VAL A 363 -14.93 8.34 11.94
CA VAL A 363 -14.68 9.77 12.20
C VAL A 363 -14.11 9.95 13.59
N ARG A 364 -12.97 10.64 13.69
CA ARG A 364 -12.27 10.84 14.96
C ARG A 364 -13.13 11.62 15.94
N ARG A 365 -13.20 11.17 17.19
CA ARG A 365 -13.94 11.82 18.28
C ARG A 365 -13.24 13.12 18.69
N VAL A 366 -14.02 14.17 18.91
CA VAL A 366 -13.52 15.47 19.38
C VAL A 366 -13.06 15.39 20.85
N ASP A 367 -13.70 14.54 21.66
CA ASP A 367 -13.34 14.27 23.06
C ASP A 367 -13.06 12.76 23.24
N PRO A 368 -11.79 12.30 23.15
CA PRO A 368 -11.46 10.92 23.50
C PRO A 368 -11.66 10.69 25.01
N PRO A 369 -11.90 9.43 25.46
CA PRO A 369 -12.03 9.13 26.87
C PRO A 369 -10.81 9.66 27.66
N PRO A 370 -11.00 10.26 28.85
CA PRO A 370 -9.96 11.02 29.58
C PRO A 370 -8.70 10.21 29.97
N ASN A 371 -8.69 8.89 29.77
CA ASN A 371 -7.57 8.00 30.11
C ASN A 371 -6.69 7.61 28.90
N LEU A 372 -6.87 8.21 27.72
CA LEU A 372 -6.17 7.81 26.48
C LEU A 372 -5.37 8.94 25.81
N ALA A 373 -5.21 10.08 26.49
CA ALA A 373 -4.29 11.13 26.07
C ALA A 373 -2.88 10.78 26.52
N ASN A 374 -2.19 9.93 25.75
CA ASN A 374 -0.73 9.90 25.58
C ASN A 374 -0.43 9.10 24.31
#